data_AF-A0A1X0NKI3-F1
#
_entry.id   AF-A0A1X0NKI3-F1
#
_cell.length_a   1.000
_cell.length_b   1.000
_cell.length_c   1.000
_cell.angle_alpha   90.00
_cell.angle_beta   90.00
_cell.angle_gamma   90.00
#
_symmetry.space_group_name_H-M   'P 1'
#
loop_
_entity.id
_entity.type
_entity.pdbx_description
1 polymer ?
#
loop_
_entity_poly.entity_id
_entity_poly.type
_entity_poly.pdbx_seq_one_letter_code
_entity_poly.pdbx_strand_id
1 'polypeptide(L)'
;MSSVTADLEYFKCDLCGVYFHRDIFCDHRRECKGLDSTELKKSECRQIEAALNEEMRRRFGLGEAGKTQVIPIELAERHQQARVRRNVANAYQSEIDKKLEEQFKSDKMKALAAFLEE
;
A
#
# COMPACT_ATOMS: atom_id res chain seq x y z
N MET A 1 28.75 -30.33 -55.18
CA MET A 1 28.43 -29.11 -54.43
C MET A 1 26.98 -29.22 -53.99
N SER A 2 26.72 -29.96 -52.91
CA SER A 2 25.36 -30.22 -52.40
C SER A 2 24.84 -28.96 -51.73
N SER A 3 23.83 -28.34 -52.35
CA SER A 3 23.05 -27.25 -51.75
C SER A 3 22.47 -27.73 -50.43
N VAL A 4 23.01 -27.23 -49.33
CA VAL A 4 22.39 -27.34 -48.00
C VAL A 4 21.25 -26.32 -47.99
N THR A 5 20.09 -26.70 -48.52
CA THR A 5 18.84 -26.01 -48.16
C THR A 5 18.45 -26.56 -46.81
N ALA A 6 18.82 -25.85 -45.74
CA ALA A 6 18.28 -26.12 -44.43
C ALA A 6 16.76 -25.93 -44.52
N ASP A 7 16.01 -27.03 -44.43
CA ASP A 7 14.57 -27.05 -44.39
C ASP A 7 14.11 -26.25 -43.16
N LEU A 8 13.80 -24.97 -43.35
CA LEU A 8 13.17 -24.14 -42.32
C LEU A 8 11.72 -24.61 -42.18
N GLU A 9 11.49 -25.61 -41.33
CA GLU A 9 10.16 -26.11 -41.00
C GLU A 9 9.38 -25.04 -40.22
N TYR A 10 8.56 -24.27 -40.94
CA TYR A 10 7.62 -23.32 -40.37
C TYR A 10 6.28 -24.01 -40.07
N PHE A 11 5.81 -23.88 -38.84
CA PHE A 11 4.53 -24.40 -38.36
C PHE A 11 3.52 -23.26 -38.18
N LYS A 12 2.30 -23.45 -38.68
CA LYS A 12 1.21 -22.49 -38.48
C LYS A 12 0.52 -22.75 -37.14
N CYS A 13 0.30 -21.71 -36.36
CA CYS A 13 -0.48 -21.81 -35.12
C CYS A 13 -1.98 -21.75 -35.45
N ASP A 14 -2.76 -22.73 -34.98
CA ASP A 14 -4.20 -22.79 -35.23
C ASP A 14 -4.99 -21.68 -34.50
N LEU A 15 -4.44 -21.14 -33.41
CA LEU A 15 -5.09 -20.14 -32.56
C LEU A 15 -4.92 -18.72 -33.09
N CYS A 16 -3.75 -18.38 -33.63
CA CYS A 16 -3.45 -17.02 -34.12
C CYS A 16 -3.20 -16.95 -35.63
N GLY A 17 -3.09 -18.08 -36.32
CA GLY A 17 -2.86 -18.17 -37.76
C GLY A 17 -1.44 -17.82 -38.23
N VAL A 18 -0.52 -17.47 -37.32
CA VAL A 18 0.85 -17.04 -37.63
C VAL A 18 1.80 -18.23 -37.79
N TYR A 19 2.77 -18.11 -38.70
CA TYR A 19 3.81 -19.10 -38.93
C TYR A 19 5.03 -18.86 -38.02
N PHE A 20 5.49 -19.91 -37.35
CA PHE A 20 6.66 -19.88 -36.47
C PHE A 20 7.64 -20.98 -36.85
N HIS A 21 8.93 -20.74 -36.62
CA HIS A 21 9.94 -21.78 -36.73
C HIS A 21 9.74 -22.86 -35.65
N ARG A 22 10.16 -24.10 -35.94
CA ARG A 22 10.05 -25.26 -35.04
C ARG A 22 10.48 -24.96 -33.59
N ASP A 23 11.56 -24.21 -33.42
CA ASP A 23 12.14 -23.94 -32.10
C ASP A 23 11.26 -23.04 -31.22
N ILE A 24 10.46 -22.17 -31.83
CA ILE A 24 9.62 -21.18 -31.14
C ILE A 24 8.16 -21.65 -31.09
N PHE A 25 7.76 -22.51 -32.03
CA PHE A 25 6.37 -22.94 -32.19
C PHE A 25 5.81 -23.62 -30.92
N CYS A 26 6.61 -24.48 -30.27
CA CYS A 26 6.19 -25.17 -29.04
C CYS A 26 5.90 -24.18 -27.90
N ASP A 27 6.75 -23.17 -27.71
CA ASP A 27 6.58 -22.16 -26.67
C ASP A 27 5.43 -21.23 -27.00
N HIS A 28 5.33 -20.78 -28.25
CA HIS A 28 4.20 -19.99 -28.73
C HIS A 28 2.88 -20.73 -28.51
N ARG A 29 2.77 -22.00 -28.90
CA ARG A 29 1.54 -22.78 -28.77
C ARG A 29 1.08 -22.96 -27.31
N ARG A 30 2.02 -22.97 -26.36
CA ARG A 30 1.71 -23.04 -24.92
C ARG A 30 1.17 -21.72 -24.36
N GLU A 31 1.62 -20.60 -24.91
CA GLU A 31 1.24 -19.26 -24.42
C GLU A 31 0.14 -18.60 -25.25
N CYS A 32 -0.09 -19.06 -26.48
CA CYS A 32 -1.07 -18.48 -27.38
C CYS A 32 -2.49 -18.71 -26.84
N LYS A 33 -3.24 -17.61 -26.72
CA LYS A 33 -4.63 -17.63 -26.27
C LYS A 33 -5.64 -17.42 -27.40
N GLY A 34 -5.18 -17.12 -28.62
CA GLY A 34 -6.03 -16.77 -29.76
C GLY A 34 -6.13 -15.25 -30.00
N LEU A 35 -6.65 -14.86 -31.16
CA LEU A 35 -6.75 -13.47 -31.60
C LEU A 35 -7.76 -12.66 -30.75
N ASP A 36 -8.85 -13.31 -30.31
CA ASP A 36 -9.95 -12.66 -29.58
C ASP A 36 -9.87 -12.89 -28.05
N SER A 37 -8.74 -13.37 -27.55
CA SER A 37 -8.58 -13.63 -26.13
C SER A 37 -8.48 -12.33 -25.34
N THR A 38 -9.30 -12.20 -24.30
CA THR A 38 -9.17 -11.18 -23.26
C THR A 38 -8.17 -11.57 -22.17
N GLU A 39 -7.67 -12.80 -22.20
CA GLU A 39 -6.65 -13.29 -21.25
C GLU A 39 -5.24 -12.89 -21.69
N LEU A 40 -4.47 -12.39 -20.72
CA LEU A 40 -3.05 -12.08 -20.90
C LEU A 40 -2.20 -13.35 -21.01
N LYS A 41 -1.12 -13.26 -21.78
CA LYS A 41 -0.12 -14.34 -21.84
C LYS A 41 0.67 -14.38 -20.54
N LYS A 42 1.18 -15.57 -20.20
CA LYS A 42 2.03 -15.74 -19.01
C LYS A 42 3.30 -14.89 -19.07
N SER A 43 3.87 -14.74 -20.25
CA SER A 43 5.01 -13.85 -20.52
C SER A 43 4.66 -12.38 -20.27
N GLU A 44 3.48 -11.92 -20.71
CA GLU A 44 2.97 -10.57 -20.47
C GLU A 44 2.71 -10.33 -18.98
N CYS A 45 2.10 -11.28 -18.27
CA CYS A 45 1.91 -11.18 -16.82
C CYS A 45 3.25 -11.04 -16.08
N ARG A 46 4.27 -11.81 -16.47
CA ARG A 46 5.63 -11.70 -15.88
C ARG A 46 6.28 -10.36 -16.18
N GLN A 47 6.06 -9.79 -17.36
CA GLN A 47 6.57 -8.46 -17.70
C GLN A 47 5.90 -7.38 -16.86
N ILE A 48 4.58 -7.45 -16.68
CA ILE A 48 3.83 -6.54 -15.80
C ILE A 48 4.33 -6.66 -14.36
N GLU A 49 4.50 -7.89 -13.87
CA GLU A 49 5.01 -8.14 -12.52
C GLU A 49 6.43 -7.59 -12.34
N ALA A 50 7.33 -7.79 -13.32
CA ALA A 50 8.67 -7.23 -13.29
C ALA A 50 8.67 -5.69 -13.32
N ALA A 51 7.81 -5.09 -14.14
CA ALA A 51 7.66 -3.63 -14.21
C ALA A 51 7.14 -3.05 -12.90
N LEU A 52 6.12 -3.68 -12.28
CA LEU A 52 5.60 -3.29 -10.98
C LEU A 52 6.67 -3.43 -9.88
N ASN A 53 7.44 -4.52 -9.89
CA ASN A 53 8.52 -4.71 -8.93
C ASN A 53 9.64 -3.69 -9.11
N GLU A 54 9.97 -3.31 -10.35
CA GLU A 54 10.96 -2.28 -10.65
C GLU A 54 10.45 -0.89 -10.25
N GLU A 55 9.19 -0.54 -10.54
CA GLU A 55 8.58 0.69 -10.05
C GLU A 55 8.54 0.75 -8.53
N MET A 56 8.20 -0.36 -7.89
CA MET A 56 8.19 -0.49 -6.45
C MET A 56 9.60 -0.26 -5.89
N ARG A 57 10.61 -0.92 -6.46
CA ARG A 57 12.03 -0.70 -6.11
C ARG A 57 12.47 0.73 -6.36
N ARG A 58 12.02 1.40 -7.42
CA ARG A 58 12.33 2.82 -7.68
C ARG A 58 11.66 3.73 -6.66
N ARG A 59 10.40 3.49 -6.32
CA ARG A 59 9.68 4.23 -5.27
C ARG A 59 10.32 4.07 -3.90
N PHE A 60 10.80 2.87 -3.57
CA PHE A 60 11.50 2.61 -2.31
C PHE A 60 12.98 3.03 -2.35
N GLY A 61 13.65 2.96 -3.51
CA GLY A 61 15.07 3.27 -3.70
C GLY A 61 15.37 4.76 -3.85
N LEU A 62 14.41 5.56 -4.32
CA LEU A 62 14.48 7.04 -4.31
C LEU A 62 14.02 7.63 -2.95
N GLY A 63 13.68 6.78 -1.99
CA GLY A 63 13.05 7.13 -0.71
C GLY A 63 14.00 7.42 0.45
N GLU A 64 15.31 7.62 0.24
CA GLU A 64 16.21 8.06 1.32
C GLU A 64 16.03 9.54 1.71
N ALA A 65 15.25 10.34 0.96
CA ALA A 65 14.98 11.75 1.29
C ALA A 65 13.54 12.04 1.79
N GLY A 66 12.69 11.02 1.95
CA GLY A 66 11.29 11.25 2.30
C GLY A 66 10.59 9.98 2.73
N LYS A 67 10.88 9.56 3.97
CA LYS A 67 10.22 8.44 4.66
C LYS A 67 8.70 8.65 4.72
N THR A 68 7.98 8.25 3.69
CA THR A 68 6.65 7.70 3.92
C THR A 68 6.91 6.25 4.33
N GLN A 69 7.32 6.08 5.60
CA GLN A 69 7.37 4.76 6.20
C GLN A 69 5.98 4.17 6.01
N VAL A 70 5.90 3.04 5.31
CA VAL A 70 4.70 2.21 5.33
C VAL A 70 4.61 1.73 6.77
N ILE A 71 3.86 2.48 7.59
CA ILE A 71 3.67 2.16 9.00
C ILE A 71 2.86 0.86 9.02
N PRO A 72 3.36 -0.21 9.66
CA PRO A 72 2.58 -1.43 9.85
C PRO A 72 1.21 -1.07 10.44
N ILE A 73 0.14 -1.65 9.89
CA ILE A 73 -1.24 -1.28 10.26
C ILE A 73 -1.44 -1.32 11.78
N GLU A 74 -0.89 -2.33 12.45
CA GLU A 74 -0.89 -2.48 13.91
C GLU A 74 -0.28 -1.28 14.66
N LEU A 75 0.79 -0.69 14.12
CA LEU A 75 1.48 0.45 14.72
C LEU A 75 0.69 1.74 14.51
N ALA A 76 0.04 1.90 13.35
CA ALA A 76 -0.89 2.99 13.09
C ALA A 76 -2.11 2.92 14.02
N GLU A 77 -2.68 1.72 14.21
CA GLU A 77 -3.79 1.48 15.13
C GLU A 77 -3.41 1.79 16.58
N ARG A 78 -2.22 1.38 17.04
CA ARG A 78 -1.73 1.76 18.38
C ARG A 78 -1.62 3.27 18.56
N HIS A 79 -1.12 4.00 17.56
CA HIS A 79 -1.06 5.46 17.63
C HIS A 79 -2.45 6.09 17.68
N GLN A 80 -3.41 5.58 16.91
CA GLN A 80 -4.79 6.04 16.95
C GLN A 80 -5.43 5.79 18.32
N GLN A 81 -5.26 4.59 18.88
CA GLN A 81 -5.74 4.28 20.23
C GLN A 81 -5.11 5.18 21.29
N ALA A 82 -3.81 5.46 21.20
CA ALA A 82 -3.13 6.37 22.13
C ALA A 82 -3.69 7.80 22.05
N ARG A 83 -4.02 8.30 20.84
CA ARG A 83 -4.67 9.60 20.65
C ARG A 83 -6.06 9.64 21.29
N VAL A 84 -6.87 8.60 21.06
CA VAL A 84 -8.21 8.50 21.67
C VAL A 84 -8.11 8.51 23.19
N ARG A 85 -7.21 7.72 23.78
CA ARG A 85 -6.99 7.68 25.24
C ARG A 85 -6.62 9.05 25.81
N ARG A 86 -5.72 9.79 25.14
CA ARG A 86 -5.36 11.15 25.57
C ARG A 86 -6.55 12.11 25.51
N ASN A 87 -7.32 12.07 24.42
CA ASN A 87 -8.48 12.95 24.27
C ASN A 87 -9.54 12.69 25.36
N VAL A 88 -9.81 11.42 25.66
CA VAL A 88 -10.73 11.03 26.74
C VAL A 88 -10.21 11.50 28.09
N ALA A 89 -8.92 11.28 28.39
CA ALA A 89 -8.32 11.73 29.65
C ALA A 89 -8.37 13.25 29.80
N ASN A 90 -8.04 13.99 28.73
CA ASN A 90 -8.08 15.45 28.72
C ASN A 90 -9.50 15.98 28.93
N ALA A 91 -10.51 15.37 28.30
CA ALA A 91 -11.90 15.75 28.48
C ALA A 91 -12.34 15.56 29.94
N TYR A 92 -12.05 14.40 30.52
CA TYR A 92 -12.36 14.11 31.92
C TYR A 92 -11.67 15.08 32.89
N GLN A 93 -10.38 15.37 32.67
CA GLN A 93 -9.64 16.32 33.48
C GLN A 93 -10.27 17.72 33.40
N SER A 94 -10.63 18.16 32.20
CA SER A 94 -11.26 19.47 32.00
C SER A 94 -12.61 19.60 32.73
N GLU A 95 -13.37 18.51 32.86
CA GLU A 95 -14.62 18.49 33.62
C GLU A 95 -14.37 18.58 35.13
N ILE A 96 -13.33 17.90 35.63
CA ILE A 96 -12.92 18.02 37.03
C ILE A 96 -12.45 19.44 37.33
N ASP A 97 -11.59 19.99 36.49
CA ASP A 97 -11.02 21.32 36.68
C ASP A 97 -12.13 22.38 36.70
N LYS A 98 -13.13 22.27 35.81
CA LYS A 98 -14.32 23.14 35.84
C LYS A 98 -15.09 23.02 37.16
N LYS A 99 -15.32 21.81 37.66
CA LYS A 99 -16.02 21.60 38.96
C LYS A 99 -15.24 22.18 40.12
N LEU A 100 -13.91 22.03 40.12
CA LEU A 100 -13.05 22.64 41.12
C LEU A 100 -13.11 24.17 41.03
N GLU A 101 -12.96 24.73 39.84
CA GLU A 101 -13.08 26.17 39.62
C GLU A 101 -14.44 26.72 40.08
N GLU A 102 -15.54 26.03 39.82
CA GLU A 102 -16.87 26.41 40.32
C GLU A 102 -16.94 26.39 41.85
N GLN A 103 -16.33 25.39 42.49
CA GLN A 103 -16.25 25.35 43.96
C GLN A 103 -15.41 26.50 44.54
N PHE A 104 -14.38 26.93 43.81
CA PHE A 104 -13.47 28.01 44.22
C PHE A 104 -13.90 29.40 43.74
N LYS A 105 -14.92 29.52 42.88
CA LYS A 105 -15.39 30.80 42.37
C LYS A 105 -16.16 31.56 43.45
N SER A 106 -15.47 32.56 43.97
CA SER A 106 -15.98 33.74 44.66
C SER A 106 -16.41 33.57 46.11
N ASP A 107 -17.56 32.95 46.39
CA ASP A 107 -18.23 33.27 47.67
C ASP A 107 -17.66 32.49 48.84
N LYS A 108 -17.28 31.23 48.61
CA LYS A 108 -16.62 30.39 49.62
C LYS A 108 -15.19 30.82 49.90
N MET A 109 -14.44 31.24 48.87
CA MET A 109 -13.06 31.71 49.02
C MET A 109 -12.98 33.09 49.66
N LYS A 110 -13.90 34.00 49.34
CA LYS A 110 -14.01 35.30 50.03
C LYS A 110 -14.43 35.13 51.49
N ALA A 111 -15.35 34.21 51.79
CA ALA A 111 -15.73 33.87 53.16
C ALA A 111 -14.57 33.23 53.94
N LEU A 112 -13.78 32.36 53.31
CA LEU A 112 -12.58 31.77 53.91
C LEU A 112 -11.48 32.80 54.16
N ALA A 113 -11.27 33.73 53.22
CA ALA A 113 -10.31 34.82 53.38
C ALA A 113 -10.73 35.75 54.54
N ALA A 114 -12.02 36.11 54.61
CA ALA A 114 -12.55 36.91 55.71
C ALA A 114 -12.41 36.21 57.08
N PHE A 115 -12.59 34.89 57.15
CA PHE A 115 -12.39 34.10 58.37
C PHE A 115 -10.92 34.02 58.82
N LEU A 116 -9.96 34.13 57.90
CA LEU A 116 -8.53 34.11 58.21
C LEU A 116 -7.98 35.50 58.59
N GLU A 117 -8.72 36.57 58.35
CA GLU A 117 -8.38 37.94 58.73
C GLU A 117 -8.93 38.36 60.12
N GLU A 118 -9.82 37.57 60.71
CA GLU A 118 -10.24 37.65 62.14
C GLU A 118 -9.28 36.88 63.07
#